data_AF-A0A6A6Z099-F1
#
_entry.id   AF-A0A6A6Z099-F1
#
_cell.length_a   1.000
_cell.length_b   1.000
_cell.length_c   1.000
_cell.angle_alpha   90.00
_cell.angle_beta   90.00
_cell.angle_gamma   90.00
#
_symmetry.space_group_name_H-M   'P 1'
#
loop_
_entity.id
_entity.type
_entity.pdbx_description
1 polymer ?
#
loop_
_entity_poly.entity_id
_entity_poly.type
_entity_poly.pdbx_seq_one_letter_code
_entity_poly.pdbx_strand_id
1 'polypeptide(L)'
;MARPGVEFSIDATSFNEEAIAKAWQFPSDEPPEMHGLYIYGGSKAQAEKDVWAWLRENKPHYAFNSVLAKSHSGNGRSLPNCNIGEVLRPDKQGFPSIATWVRVLLFDPETLKVYAKVMQPQWYIDPVDDALIHIAALIYDDVTDERLFAFAEPFTWNQVLSIARKQFPDRSFPEDIEGQEPDRCTVPNQRALELLKRMGVEGWTELEESVKVLGKQLVEFGN
;
A
#
# COMPACT_ATOMS: atom_id res chain seq x y z
N MET A 1 9.26 2.52 -6.83
CA MET A 1 9.05 2.34 -5.38
C MET A 1 8.53 3.64 -4.91
N ALA A 2 8.00 3.65 -3.70
CA ALA A 2 8.18 4.85 -2.91
C ALA A 2 9.66 5.23 -2.92
N ARG A 3 9.97 6.46 -3.28
CA ARG A 3 11.34 6.96 -3.22
C ARG A 3 11.44 7.87 -2.00
N PRO A 4 11.67 7.31 -0.78
CA PRO A 4 11.97 8.07 0.42
C PRO A 4 12.84 9.29 0.12
N GLY A 5 12.40 10.46 0.55
CA GLY A 5 13.17 11.70 0.42
C GLY A 5 13.23 12.32 -0.99
N VAL A 6 12.73 11.66 -2.03
CA VAL A 6 12.77 12.17 -3.42
C VAL A 6 11.43 12.77 -3.82
N GLU A 7 11.45 14.03 -4.23
CA GLU A 7 10.27 14.73 -4.74
C GLU A 7 10.02 14.39 -6.22
N PHE A 8 8.80 13.95 -6.51
CA PHE A 8 8.29 13.74 -7.87
C PHE A 8 6.75 13.65 -7.80
N SER A 9 6.09 13.71 -8.97
CA SER A 9 4.64 13.59 -9.06
C SER A 9 4.22 12.49 -10.03
N ILE A 10 3.01 11.96 -9.80
CA ILE A 10 2.34 11.04 -10.70
C ILE A 10 0.92 11.51 -10.97
N ASP A 11 0.32 10.96 -12.02
CA ASP A 11 -1.05 11.23 -12.43
C ASP A 11 -1.79 9.94 -12.84
N ALA A 12 -3.05 10.10 -13.28
CA ALA A 12 -3.89 8.99 -13.72
C ALA A 12 -3.35 8.25 -14.96
N THR A 13 -2.36 8.77 -15.67
CA THR A 13 -1.72 8.11 -16.82
C THR A 13 -0.45 7.34 -16.44
N SER A 14 0.00 7.49 -15.20
CA SER A 14 1.26 6.92 -14.72
C SER A 14 1.13 5.43 -14.42
N PHE A 15 2.01 4.61 -15.02
CA PHE A 15 2.18 3.18 -14.72
C PHE A 15 3.60 2.89 -14.29
N ASN A 16 3.83 1.75 -13.61
CA ASN A 16 5.15 1.37 -13.13
C ASN A 16 5.96 0.67 -14.21
N GLU A 17 6.34 1.40 -15.25
CA GLU A 17 7.09 0.86 -16.41
C GLU A 17 8.40 0.20 -16.01
N GLU A 18 9.05 0.73 -14.98
CA GLU A 18 10.32 0.19 -14.50
C GLU A 18 10.13 -1.15 -13.79
N ALA A 19 9.12 -1.30 -12.93
CA ALA A 19 8.83 -2.60 -12.32
C ALA A 19 8.42 -3.64 -13.37
N ILE A 20 7.73 -3.23 -14.44
CA ILE A 20 7.46 -4.10 -15.59
C ILE A 20 8.78 -4.53 -16.23
N ALA A 21 9.66 -3.59 -16.58
CA ALA A 21 10.95 -3.89 -17.19
C ALA A 21 11.81 -4.82 -16.30
N LYS A 22 11.90 -4.53 -15.00
CA LYS A 22 12.67 -5.31 -14.02
C LYS A 22 12.06 -6.67 -13.71
N ALA A 23 10.74 -6.83 -13.85
CA ALA A 23 10.07 -8.13 -13.73
C ALA A 23 10.41 -9.05 -14.90
N TRP A 24 10.47 -8.50 -16.13
CA TRP A 24 10.85 -9.26 -17.32
C TRP A 24 12.35 -9.54 -17.39
N GLN A 25 13.16 -8.57 -16.96
CA GLN A 25 14.61 -8.67 -16.95
C GLN A 25 15.16 -8.12 -15.64
N PHE A 26 15.35 -9.00 -14.67
CA PHE A 26 15.93 -8.63 -13.37
C PHE A 26 17.38 -8.15 -13.55
N PRO A 27 17.72 -6.90 -13.18
CA PRO A 27 19.08 -6.39 -13.31
C PRO A 27 20.05 -7.10 -12.38
N SER A 28 21.28 -7.37 -12.83
CA SER A 28 22.29 -8.08 -12.04
C SER A 28 22.85 -7.27 -10.87
N ASP A 29 22.71 -5.95 -10.92
CA ASP A 29 23.13 -5.00 -9.89
C ASP A 29 22.04 -4.75 -8.83
N GLU A 30 20.85 -5.32 -8.99
CA GLU A 30 19.77 -5.21 -8.03
C GLU A 30 19.90 -6.25 -6.91
N PRO A 31 19.59 -5.90 -5.64
CA PRO A 31 19.63 -6.84 -4.53
C PRO A 31 18.63 -8.00 -4.76
N PRO A 32 19.04 -9.27 -4.62
CA PRO A 32 18.19 -10.43 -4.91
C PRO A 32 16.84 -10.44 -4.17
N GLU A 33 16.79 -9.89 -2.95
CA GLU A 33 15.58 -9.74 -2.14
C GLU A 33 14.49 -8.88 -2.81
N MET A 34 14.87 -8.02 -3.75
CA MET A 34 13.95 -7.12 -4.48
C MET A 34 13.24 -7.82 -5.63
N HIS A 35 13.73 -8.99 -6.07
CA HIS A 35 13.23 -9.67 -7.26
C HIS A 35 11.73 -10.00 -7.15
N GLY A 36 11.31 -10.56 -6.02
CA GLY A 36 9.89 -10.86 -5.77
C GLY A 36 9.01 -9.60 -5.79
N LEU A 37 9.53 -8.48 -5.28
CA LEU A 37 8.82 -7.20 -5.29
C LEU A 37 8.71 -6.61 -6.69
N TYR A 38 9.71 -6.77 -7.56
CA TYR A 38 9.60 -6.35 -8.95
C TYR A 38 8.61 -7.22 -9.72
N ILE A 39 8.64 -8.54 -9.54
CA ILE A 39 7.65 -9.44 -10.16
C ILE A 39 6.23 -9.06 -9.72
N TYR A 40 6.02 -8.86 -8.41
CA TYR A 40 4.74 -8.39 -7.90
C TYR A 40 4.39 -6.99 -8.44
N GLY A 41 5.35 -6.07 -8.41
CA GLY A 41 5.40 -4.75 -9.04
C GLY A 41 4.80 -4.74 -10.44
N GLY A 42 5.57 -5.32 -11.35
CA GLY A 42 5.35 -5.39 -12.79
C GLY A 42 4.12 -6.20 -13.16
N SER A 43 3.84 -7.32 -12.49
CA SER A 43 2.62 -8.10 -12.82
C SER A 43 1.33 -7.31 -12.60
N LYS A 44 1.23 -6.53 -11.51
CA LYS A 44 0.05 -5.67 -11.28
C LYS A 44 -0.04 -4.52 -12.29
N ALA A 45 1.08 -3.86 -12.58
CA ALA A 45 1.11 -2.73 -13.50
C ALA A 45 0.82 -3.18 -14.95
N GLN A 46 1.42 -4.29 -15.40
CA GLN A 46 1.19 -4.85 -16.73
C GLN A 46 -0.25 -5.34 -16.87
N ALA A 47 -0.77 -6.08 -15.88
CA ALA A 47 -2.16 -6.54 -15.91
C ALA A 47 -3.15 -5.37 -16.02
N GLU A 48 -2.94 -4.29 -15.27
CA GLU A 48 -3.78 -3.10 -15.37
C GLU A 48 -3.70 -2.47 -16.79
N LYS A 49 -2.50 -2.32 -17.35
CA LYS A 49 -2.30 -1.79 -18.72
C LYS A 49 -3.03 -2.64 -19.76
N ASP A 50 -2.93 -3.96 -19.64
CA ASP A 50 -3.54 -4.91 -20.58
C ASP A 50 -5.07 -4.87 -20.48
N VAL A 51 -5.63 -4.75 -19.28
CA VAL A 51 -7.08 -4.55 -19.09
C VAL A 51 -7.53 -3.24 -19.74
N TRP A 52 -6.82 -2.13 -19.50
CA TRP A 52 -7.15 -0.85 -20.13
C TRP A 52 -7.01 -0.88 -21.66
N ALA A 53 -6.03 -1.60 -22.20
CA ALA A 53 -5.91 -1.82 -23.65
C ALA A 53 -7.10 -2.61 -24.19
N TRP A 54 -7.45 -3.71 -23.53
CA TRP A 54 -8.58 -4.54 -23.92
C TRP A 54 -9.90 -3.76 -23.90
N LEU A 55 -10.13 -2.91 -22.89
CA LEU A 55 -11.33 -2.06 -22.80
C LEU A 55 -11.45 -1.09 -23.98
N ARG A 56 -10.34 -0.44 -24.36
CA ARG A 56 -10.31 0.48 -25.52
C ARG A 56 -10.64 -0.24 -26.83
N GLU A 57 -10.17 -1.47 -26.98
CA GLU A 57 -10.36 -2.28 -28.18
C GLU A 57 -11.77 -2.89 -28.26
N ASN A 58 -12.28 -3.41 -27.14
CA ASN A 58 -13.51 -4.23 -27.12
C ASN A 58 -14.76 -3.43 -26.76
N LYS A 59 -14.62 -2.28 -26.09
CA LYS A 59 -15.72 -1.36 -25.73
C LYS A 59 -16.94 -2.09 -25.15
N PRO A 60 -16.77 -2.82 -24.03
CA PRO A 60 -17.87 -3.58 -23.44
C PRO A 60 -19.00 -2.66 -22.95
N HIS A 61 -20.17 -3.25 -22.69
CA HIS A 61 -21.35 -2.53 -22.19
C HIS A 61 -21.33 -2.27 -20.67
N TYR A 62 -20.16 -2.29 -20.04
CA TYR A 62 -19.98 -1.99 -18.63
C TYR A 62 -18.85 -0.95 -18.46
N ALA A 63 -18.96 -0.13 -17.41
CA ALA A 63 -17.88 0.72 -16.95
C ALA A 63 -16.84 -0.11 -16.19
N PHE A 64 -15.56 0.24 -16.33
CA PHE A 64 -14.49 -0.40 -15.54
C PHE A 64 -13.73 0.65 -14.76
N ASN A 65 -13.64 0.48 -13.45
CA ASN A 65 -12.80 1.32 -12.60
C ASN A 65 -11.68 0.46 -11.99
N SER A 66 -10.47 1.01 -11.86
CA SER A 66 -9.41 0.40 -11.05
C SER A 66 -9.21 1.18 -9.77
N VAL A 67 -9.12 0.48 -8.64
CA VAL A 67 -8.74 1.06 -7.36
C VAL A 67 -7.31 0.65 -7.06
N LEU A 68 -6.46 1.66 -6.91
CA LEU A 68 -5.04 1.51 -6.69
C LEU A 68 -4.75 1.72 -5.22
N ALA A 69 -4.67 0.61 -4.48
CA ALA A 69 -3.91 0.53 -3.23
C ALA A 69 -2.45 0.12 -3.54
N LYS A 70 -1.83 0.70 -4.59
CA LYS A 70 -0.42 0.47 -4.95
C LYS A 70 0.26 1.74 -5.45
N SER A 71 1.31 2.20 -4.77
CA SER A 71 2.11 3.34 -5.23
C SER A 71 2.86 2.97 -6.52
N HIS A 72 2.59 3.75 -7.58
CA HIS A 72 3.28 3.69 -8.85
C HIS A 72 4.20 4.90 -8.94
N SER A 73 5.51 4.69 -9.04
CA SER A 73 6.45 5.74 -9.42
C SER A 73 7.46 5.15 -10.37
N GLY A 74 7.81 5.91 -11.41
CA GLY A 74 8.92 5.65 -12.32
C GLY A 74 10.25 5.55 -11.58
N ASN A 75 11.32 5.18 -12.30
CA ASN A 75 12.76 5.13 -11.98
C ASN A 75 13.19 4.81 -10.53
N GLY A 76 12.58 3.80 -9.92
CA GLY A 76 13.22 3.06 -8.84
C GLY A 76 12.20 2.40 -7.94
N ARG A 77 11.77 1.16 -8.24
CA ARG A 77 11.47 0.03 -7.31
C ARG A 77 10.01 -0.28 -6.77
N SER A 78 8.88 -0.36 -7.48
CA SER A 78 7.49 -0.40 -6.86
C SER A 78 7.22 -1.28 -5.60
N LEU A 79 6.44 -0.79 -4.62
CA LEU A 79 5.79 -1.59 -3.55
C LEU A 79 4.25 -1.38 -3.57
N PRO A 80 3.43 -2.35 -3.12
CA PRO A 80 2.02 -2.14 -2.79
C PRO A 80 1.84 -1.06 -1.71
N ASN A 81 0.78 -0.26 -1.82
CA ASN A 81 0.35 0.63 -0.75
C ASN A 81 0.05 -0.24 0.47
N CYS A 82 0.32 0.27 1.66
CA CYS A 82 0.11 -0.53 2.85
C CYS A 82 -1.34 -0.47 3.30
N ASN A 83 -2.12 -1.53 3.08
CA ASN A 83 -3.38 -1.72 3.81
C ASN A 83 -3.03 -2.04 5.27
N ILE A 84 -3.13 -1.03 6.14
CA ILE A 84 -2.86 -1.14 7.58
C ILE A 84 -4.20 -0.95 8.29
N GLY A 85 -4.62 -1.93 9.07
CA GLY A 85 -5.87 -1.87 9.81
C GLY A 85 -6.34 -3.26 10.21
N GLU A 86 -7.59 -3.37 10.62
CA GLU A 86 -8.17 -4.63 11.09
C GLU A 86 -8.14 -5.74 10.03
N VAL A 87 -7.72 -6.94 10.41
CA VAL A 87 -7.91 -8.14 9.59
C VAL A 87 -9.29 -8.71 9.91
N LEU A 88 -10.18 -8.75 8.92
CA LEU A 88 -11.59 -9.13 9.13
C LEU A 88 -11.78 -10.55 9.71
N ARG A 89 -10.98 -11.51 9.26
CA ARG A 89 -11.07 -12.92 9.69
C ARG A 89 -9.69 -13.52 9.99
N PRO A 90 -9.04 -13.15 11.11
CA PRO A 90 -7.72 -13.68 11.45
C PRO A 90 -7.71 -15.21 11.56
N ASP A 91 -8.83 -15.80 11.99
CA ASP A 91 -9.03 -17.25 12.10
C ASP A 91 -9.01 -17.99 10.75
N LYS A 92 -9.25 -17.29 9.63
CA LYS A 92 -9.26 -17.85 8.27
C LYS A 92 -8.18 -17.29 7.37
N GLN A 93 -7.83 -16.02 7.54
CA GLN A 93 -6.87 -15.30 6.71
C GLN A 93 -5.46 -15.32 7.32
N GLY A 94 -5.33 -15.69 8.60
CA GLY A 94 -4.13 -15.39 9.38
C GLY A 94 -3.90 -13.88 9.41
N PHE A 95 -2.64 -13.47 9.39
CA PHE A 95 -2.24 -12.07 9.21
C PHE A 95 -1.49 -11.94 7.88
N PRO A 96 -2.17 -11.68 6.75
CA PRO A 96 -1.53 -11.70 5.44
C PRO A 96 -0.77 -10.40 5.11
N SER A 97 0.25 -10.53 4.25
CA SER A 97 0.93 -9.41 3.59
C SER A 97 1.40 -8.30 4.56
N ILE A 98 0.81 -7.11 4.51
CA ILE A 98 1.19 -5.94 5.32
C ILE A 98 0.94 -6.18 6.81
N ALA A 99 -0.13 -6.91 7.16
CA ALA A 99 -0.35 -7.32 8.54
C ALA A 99 0.77 -8.24 9.05
N THR A 100 1.35 -9.09 8.19
CA THR A 100 2.56 -9.85 8.51
C THR A 100 3.75 -8.91 8.76
N TRP A 101 3.91 -7.84 7.98
CA TRP A 101 5.02 -6.91 8.14
C TRP A 101 4.95 -6.17 9.47
N VAL A 102 3.75 -5.71 9.86
CA VAL A 102 3.51 -5.13 11.19
C VAL A 102 3.75 -6.17 12.29
N ARG A 103 3.31 -7.42 12.10
CA ARG A 103 3.62 -8.51 13.04
C ARG A 103 5.13 -8.74 13.20
N VAL A 104 5.86 -8.81 12.10
CA VAL A 104 7.32 -9.01 12.12
C VAL A 104 8.00 -7.84 12.82
N LEU A 105 7.62 -6.62 12.48
CA LEU A 105 8.15 -5.39 13.08
C LEU A 105 7.97 -5.35 14.60
N LEU A 106 6.81 -5.80 15.09
CA LEU A 106 6.45 -5.66 16.51
C LEU A 106 6.75 -6.91 17.36
N PHE A 107 6.90 -8.09 16.75
CA PHE A 107 6.96 -9.36 17.49
C PHE A 107 8.10 -10.30 17.07
N ASP A 108 8.76 -10.07 15.93
CA ASP A 108 9.78 -10.99 15.41
C ASP A 108 11.07 -10.25 15.00
N PRO A 109 11.91 -9.86 15.98
CA PRO A 109 13.11 -9.08 15.74
C PRO A 109 14.15 -9.83 14.89
N GLU A 110 14.12 -11.16 14.88
CA GLU A 110 15.04 -11.95 14.04
C GLU A 110 14.62 -11.90 12.58
N THR A 111 13.33 -12.09 12.28
CA THR A 111 12.80 -11.95 10.92
C THR A 111 12.87 -10.49 10.43
N LEU A 112 12.75 -9.51 11.33
CA LEU A 112 12.85 -8.09 11.00
C LEU A 112 14.20 -7.74 10.33
N LYS A 113 15.31 -8.40 10.69
CA LYS A 113 16.62 -8.16 10.06
C LYS A 113 16.62 -8.40 8.54
N VAL A 114 15.76 -9.30 8.08
CA VAL A 114 15.57 -9.60 6.65
C VAL A 114 14.56 -8.63 6.05
N TYR A 115 13.44 -8.41 6.73
CA TYR A 115 12.34 -7.58 6.23
C TYR A 115 12.68 -6.09 6.17
N ALA A 116 13.50 -5.57 7.07
CA ALA A 116 13.90 -4.16 7.10
C ALA A 116 14.58 -3.70 5.79
N LYS A 117 15.18 -4.63 5.03
CA LYS A 117 15.79 -4.35 3.72
C LYS A 117 14.76 -4.01 2.65
N VAL A 118 13.54 -4.53 2.79
CA VAL A 118 12.46 -4.39 1.82
C VAL A 118 11.30 -3.51 2.31
N MET A 119 11.21 -3.28 3.62
CA MET A 119 10.24 -2.40 4.29
C MET A 119 10.64 -0.93 4.13
N GLN A 120 10.38 -0.37 2.96
CA GLN A 120 10.60 1.05 2.69
C GLN A 120 9.39 1.89 3.17
N PRO A 121 9.60 3.15 3.61
CA PRO A 121 8.54 4.13 3.77
C PRO A 121 7.75 4.28 2.48
N GLN A 122 6.43 4.45 2.60
CA GLN A 122 5.51 4.59 1.46
C GLN A 122 4.18 5.17 1.93
N TRP A 123 3.16 5.14 1.08
CA TRP A 123 1.80 5.50 1.47
C TRP A 123 1.10 4.34 2.21
N TYR A 124 0.04 4.63 2.95
CA TYR A 124 -0.89 3.61 3.47
C TYR A 124 -2.33 3.92 3.09
N ILE A 125 -3.22 3.00 3.42
CA ILE A 125 -4.67 3.15 3.40
C ILE A 125 -5.29 2.22 4.45
N ASP A 126 -6.37 2.63 5.10
CA ASP A 126 -7.14 1.74 5.96
C ASP A 126 -7.97 0.75 5.11
N PRO A 127 -8.03 -0.56 5.43
CA PRO A 127 -8.82 -1.54 4.69
C PRO A 127 -10.30 -1.18 4.53
N VAL A 128 -10.91 -0.48 5.50
CA VAL A 128 -12.31 -0.04 5.42
C VAL A 128 -12.46 1.08 4.41
N ASP A 129 -11.57 2.08 4.44
CA ASP A 129 -11.57 3.17 3.46
C ASP A 129 -11.36 2.64 2.03
N ASP A 130 -10.41 1.71 1.85
CA ASP A 130 -10.16 1.05 0.57
C ASP A 130 -11.41 0.28 0.09
N ALA A 131 -12.08 -0.46 0.97
CA ALA A 131 -13.32 -1.15 0.65
C ALA A 131 -14.46 -0.19 0.26
N LEU A 132 -14.60 0.95 0.96
CA LEU A 132 -15.59 1.97 0.63
C LEU A 132 -15.34 2.60 -0.73
N ILE A 133 -14.08 2.81 -1.13
CA ILE A 133 -13.72 3.31 -2.46
C ILE A 133 -14.08 2.28 -3.53
N HIS A 134 -13.84 0.98 -3.28
CA HIS A 134 -14.29 -0.08 -4.20
C HIS A 134 -15.81 -0.09 -4.37
N ILE A 135 -16.56 0.09 -3.28
CA ILE A 135 -18.02 0.19 -3.33
C ILE A 135 -18.44 1.44 -4.11
N ALA A 136 -17.86 2.61 -3.81
CA ALA A 136 -18.13 3.86 -4.50
C ALA A 136 -17.91 3.73 -6.01
N ALA A 137 -16.80 3.10 -6.41
CA ALA A 137 -16.45 2.85 -7.81
C ALA A 137 -17.41 1.89 -8.54
N LEU A 138 -18.22 1.13 -7.79
CA LEU A 138 -19.21 0.22 -8.35
C LEU A 138 -20.62 0.83 -8.40
N ILE A 139 -20.99 1.66 -7.42
CA ILE A 139 -22.38 2.11 -7.23
C ILE A 139 -22.66 3.51 -7.80
N TYR A 140 -21.64 4.35 -7.93
CA TYR A 140 -21.82 5.71 -8.44
C TYR A 140 -21.71 5.74 -9.96
N ASP A 141 -22.76 6.22 -10.61
CA ASP A 141 -22.88 6.30 -12.07
C ASP A 141 -21.92 7.30 -12.71
N ASP A 142 -21.52 8.34 -11.96
CA ASP A 142 -20.52 9.32 -12.39
C ASP A 142 -19.06 8.84 -12.25
N VAL A 143 -18.83 7.63 -11.73
CA VAL A 143 -17.49 7.02 -11.63
C VAL A 143 -17.36 5.99 -12.75
N THR A 144 -16.84 6.42 -13.89
CA THR A 144 -16.76 5.60 -15.10
C THR A 144 -15.37 5.69 -15.73
N ASP A 145 -14.74 4.53 -15.96
CA ASP A 145 -13.45 4.40 -16.63
C ASP A 145 -12.31 5.16 -15.92
N GLU A 146 -12.34 5.18 -14.58
CA GLU A 146 -11.40 5.88 -13.72
C GLU A 146 -10.33 4.97 -13.09
N ARG A 147 -9.12 5.53 -12.91
CA ARG A 147 -8.06 4.98 -12.05
C ARG A 147 -8.04 5.75 -10.73
N LEU A 148 -8.49 5.12 -9.65
CA LEU A 148 -8.69 5.73 -8.34
C LEU A 148 -7.50 5.44 -7.42
N PHE A 149 -6.80 6.48 -6.96
CA PHE A 149 -5.60 6.34 -6.14
C PHE A 149 -5.96 6.41 -4.65
N ALA A 150 -6.19 5.25 -4.05
CA ALA A 150 -6.58 5.09 -2.65
C ALA A 150 -5.34 5.20 -1.73
N PHE A 151 -4.74 6.39 -1.68
CA PHE A 151 -3.57 6.69 -0.86
C PHE A 151 -3.94 7.75 0.19
N ALA A 152 -3.90 7.38 1.47
CA ALA A 152 -4.28 8.27 2.57
C ALA A 152 -3.20 9.34 2.83
N GLU A 153 -2.05 8.91 3.35
CA GLU A 153 -0.88 9.76 3.61
C GLU A 153 0.41 8.90 3.60
N PRO A 154 1.60 9.52 3.43
CA PRO A 154 2.88 8.83 3.56
C PRO A 154 3.18 8.48 5.03
N PHE A 155 3.77 7.31 5.26
CA PHE A 155 4.22 6.86 6.57
C PHE A 155 5.62 6.24 6.52
N THR A 156 6.23 6.13 7.70
CA THR A 156 7.47 5.41 7.96
C THR A 156 7.23 4.27 8.95
N TRP A 157 8.04 3.23 8.89
CA TRP A 157 7.97 2.12 9.85
C TRP A 157 8.34 2.57 11.27
N ASN A 158 9.13 3.65 11.41
CA ASN A 158 9.42 4.27 12.71
C ASN A 158 8.19 4.95 13.31
N GLN A 159 7.27 5.49 12.50
CA GLN A 159 5.97 5.97 13.00
C GLN A 159 5.13 4.81 13.54
N VAL A 160 5.10 3.67 12.84
CA VAL A 160 4.42 2.45 13.33
C VAL A 160 5.02 1.98 14.65
N LEU A 161 6.35 1.93 14.77
CA LEU A 161 7.04 1.61 16.03
C LEU A 161 6.69 2.60 17.15
N SER A 162 6.68 3.90 16.85
CA SER A 162 6.33 4.96 17.82
C SER A 162 4.91 4.81 18.35
N ILE A 163 3.94 4.52 17.46
CA ILE A 163 2.54 4.26 17.85
C ILE A 163 2.47 2.99 18.73
N ALA A 164 3.15 1.91 18.34
CA ALA A 164 3.14 0.66 19.10
C ALA A 164 3.77 0.80 20.49
N ARG A 165 4.88 1.54 20.63
CA ARG A 165 5.53 1.83 21.92
C ARG A 165 4.61 2.62 22.85
N LYS A 166 3.87 3.61 22.33
CA LYS A 166 2.87 4.36 23.10
C LYS A 166 1.70 3.47 23.52
N GLN A 167 1.29 2.56 22.64
CA GLN A 167 0.13 1.70 22.87
C GLN A 167 0.41 0.57 23.88
N PHE A 168 1.63 0.01 23.87
CA PHE A 168 2.02 -1.11 24.72
C PHE A 168 3.31 -0.79 25.50
N PRO A 169 3.26 0.14 26.48
CA PRO A 169 4.45 0.64 27.15
C PRO A 169 5.22 -0.42 27.94
N ASP A 170 4.56 -1.50 28.36
CA ASP A 170 5.17 -2.60 29.12
C ASP A 170 5.94 -3.60 28.22
N ARG A 171 5.97 -3.39 26.91
CA ARG A 171 6.64 -4.27 25.94
C ARG A 171 7.91 -3.65 25.39
N SER A 172 8.92 -4.49 25.20
CA SER A 172 10.12 -4.11 24.46
C SER A 172 9.89 -4.18 22.95
N PHE A 173 10.27 -3.13 22.25
CA PHE A 173 10.22 -3.04 20.79
C PHE A 173 11.64 -2.86 20.23
N PRO A 174 11.88 -3.19 18.94
CA PRO A 174 13.12 -2.85 18.26
C PRO A 174 13.40 -1.34 18.32
N GLU A 175 14.68 -0.98 18.19
CA GLU A 175 15.11 0.40 17.95
C GLU A 175 14.62 0.92 16.59
N ASP A 176 14.71 2.24 16.39
CA ASP A 176 14.34 2.86 15.11
C ASP A 176 15.20 2.34 13.95
N ILE A 177 14.55 2.13 12.81
CA ILE A 177 15.21 1.72 11.56
C ILE A 177 15.87 2.95 10.93
N GLU A 178 17.15 2.83 10.58
CA GLU A 178 17.90 3.89 9.90
C GLU A 178 17.36 4.16 8.48
N GLY A 179 17.48 5.41 8.01
CA GLY A 179 17.16 5.79 6.63
C GLY A 179 15.65 5.86 6.28
N GLN A 180 14.77 5.95 7.28
CA GLN A 180 13.32 6.04 7.09
C GLN A 180 12.85 7.48 6.76
N GLU A 181 13.20 8.00 5.58
CA GLU A 181 12.63 9.26 5.10
C GLU A 181 11.20 9.06 4.54
N PRO A 182 10.24 9.97 4.81
CA PRO A 182 8.90 9.86 4.23
C PRO A 182 8.94 9.85 2.69
N ASP A 183 7.96 9.16 2.09
CA ASP A 183 7.71 9.27 0.65
C ASP A 183 7.23 10.70 0.32
N ARG A 184 7.91 11.37 -0.61
CA ARG A 184 7.58 12.74 -1.06
C ARG A 184 6.89 12.77 -2.42
N CYS A 185 6.37 11.63 -2.87
CA CYS A 185 5.55 11.55 -4.06
C CYS A 185 4.27 12.38 -3.92
N THR A 186 3.99 13.26 -4.89
CA THR A 186 2.66 13.85 -5.04
C THR A 186 1.76 12.92 -5.86
N VAL A 187 0.61 12.55 -5.30
CA VAL A 187 -0.29 11.52 -5.84
C VAL A 187 -1.70 12.09 -6.12
N PRO A 188 -2.41 11.61 -7.16
CA PRO A 188 -3.73 12.12 -7.53
C PRO A 188 -4.85 11.44 -6.71
N ASN A 189 -4.76 11.50 -5.37
CA ASN A 189 -5.70 10.84 -4.45
C ASN A 189 -7.01 11.63 -4.19
N GLN A 190 -7.12 12.85 -4.73
CA GLN A 190 -8.24 13.75 -4.43
C GLN A 190 -9.60 13.18 -4.85
N ARG A 191 -9.66 12.46 -5.97
CA ARG A 191 -10.89 11.80 -6.44
C ARG A 191 -11.30 10.64 -5.54
N ALA A 192 -10.34 9.83 -5.08
CA ALA A 192 -10.61 8.75 -4.14
C ALA A 192 -11.10 9.30 -2.78
N LEU A 193 -10.52 10.41 -2.30
CA LEU A 193 -10.97 11.10 -1.09
C LEU A 193 -12.38 11.67 -1.23
N GLU A 194 -12.72 12.25 -2.38
CA GLU A 194 -14.08 12.73 -2.67
C GLU A 194 -15.11 11.57 -2.59
N LEU A 195 -14.79 10.43 -3.21
CA LEU A 195 -15.65 9.25 -3.20
C LEU A 195 -15.82 8.68 -1.79
N LEU A 196 -14.75 8.62 -1.00
CA LEU A 196 -14.81 8.22 0.40
C LEU A 196 -15.76 9.14 1.21
N LYS A 197 -15.71 10.46 0.96
CA LYS A 197 -16.63 11.42 1.57
C LYS A 197 -18.08 11.21 1.19
N ARG A 198 -18.34 10.88 -0.07
CA ARG A 198 -19.69 10.53 -0.54
C ARG A 198 -20.22 9.26 0.12
N MET A 199 -19.35 8.33 0.50
CA MET A 199 -19.71 7.12 1.26
C MET A 199 -20.04 7.40 2.75
N GLY A 200 -19.93 8.66 3.21
CA GLY A 200 -20.34 9.08 4.54
C GLY A 200 -19.20 9.20 5.57
N VAL A 201 -17.93 9.16 5.14
CA VAL A 201 -16.76 9.29 6.01
C VAL A 201 -16.13 10.69 5.83
N GLU A 202 -15.74 11.39 6.89
CA GLU A 202 -15.26 12.79 6.77
C GLU A 202 -13.91 12.95 6.06
N GLY A 203 -13.09 11.90 6.06
CA GLY A 203 -11.75 11.87 5.49
C GLY A 203 -11.11 10.49 5.64
N TRP A 204 -9.81 10.39 5.35
CA TRP A 204 -9.05 9.18 5.56
C TRP A 204 -8.97 8.83 7.06
N THR A 205 -9.03 7.54 7.38
CA THR A 205 -8.71 7.01 8.70
C THR A 205 -7.23 7.27 9.00
N GLU A 206 -6.94 7.82 10.17
CA GLU A 206 -5.57 8.17 10.58
C GLU A 206 -4.71 6.93 10.87
N LEU A 207 -3.41 7.04 10.57
CA LEU A 207 -2.43 5.96 10.74
C LEU A 207 -2.42 5.43 12.16
N GLU A 208 -2.52 6.35 13.13
CA GLU A 208 -2.50 6.01 14.55
C GLU A 208 -3.66 5.08 14.92
N GLU A 209 -4.86 5.32 14.38
CA GLU A 209 -6.02 4.47 14.64
C GLU A 209 -5.86 3.10 13.96
N SER A 210 -5.52 3.08 12.68
CA SER A 210 -5.30 1.85 11.92
C SER A 210 -4.22 0.95 12.54
N VAL A 211 -3.09 1.52 12.97
CA VAL A 211 -2.02 0.79 13.66
C VAL A 211 -2.49 0.31 15.04
N LYS A 212 -3.24 1.12 15.80
CA LYS A 212 -3.75 0.70 17.11
C LYS A 212 -4.67 -0.49 17.01
N VAL A 213 -5.60 -0.48 16.06
CA VAL A 213 -6.54 -1.58 15.84
C VAL A 213 -5.80 -2.86 15.47
N LEU A 214 -4.91 -2.79 14.47
CA LEU A 214 -4.10 -3.95 14.06
C LEU A 214 -3.18 -4.44 15.19
N GLY A 215 -2.57 -3.53 15.94
CA GLY A 215 -1.69 -3.84 17.06
C GLY A 215 -2.40 -4.63 18.16
N LYS A 216 -3.62 -4.23 18.55
CA LYS A 216 -4.45 -4.97 19.51
C LYS A 216 -4.76 -6.37 19.00
N GLN A 217 -5.22 -6.46 17.76
CA GLN A 217 -5.57 -7.74 17.14
C GLN A 217 -4.37 -8.69 17.07
N LEU A 218 -3.17 -8.19 16.76
CA LEU A 218 -1.94 -8.98 16.77
C LEU A 218 -1.57 -9.47 18.17
N VAL A 219 -1.81 -8.70 19.22
CA VAL A 219 -1.59 -9.17 20.61
C VAL A 219 -2.61 -10.24 21.00
N GLU A 220 -3.87 -10.09 20.59
CA GLU A 220 -4.96 -10.99 20.95
C GLU A 220 -4.90 -12.35 20.21
N PHE A 221 -4.52 -12.33 18.93
CA PHE A 221 -4.53 -13.52 18.05
C PHE A 221 -3.14 -14.02 17.64
N GLY A 222 -2.08 -13.26 17.89
CA GLY A 222 -0.73 -13.52 17.37
C GLY A 222 0.21 -14.34 18.26
N ASN A 223 -0.30 -14.90 19.37
CA ASN A 223 0.44 -15.84 20.23
C ASN A 223 0.16 -17.29 19.85
#